data_AF-A0A9E2ZDN3-F1
#
_entry.id   AF-A0A9E2ZDN3-F1
#
_cell.length_a   1.000
_cell.length_b   1.000
_cell.length_c   1.000
_cell.angle_alpha   90.00
_cell.angle_beta   90.00
_cell.angle_gamma   90.00
#
_symmetry.space_group_name_H-M   'P 1'
#
loop_
_entity.id
_entity.type
_entity.pdbx_description
1 polymer ?
#
loop_
_entity_poly.entity_id
_entity_poly.type
_entity_poly.pdbx_seq_one_letter_code
_entity_poly.pdbx_strand_id
1 'polypeptide(L)'
;MSGGPGDAPGGDHSLARLIGEASEQLSRLVRDEMRLAAAELRQKGKRAGTGAAFVGGASALGLYGGGALIASAILALTIVFAPWLAALIVGAAALVVAAIAALIGKKLVSAAVPPVPEGAAASVKADIEAVKEGLNR
;
A
#
# COMPACT_ATOMS: atom_id res chain seq x y z
N MET A 1 -24.04 11.46 78.42
CA MET A 1 -24.88 10.82 77.37
C MET A 1 -24.76 11.71 76.15
N SER A 2 -23.90 11.33 75.19
CA SER A 2 -24.26 10.74 73.87
C SER A 2 -24.63 11.82 72.85
N GLY A 3 -23.96 12.02 71.71
CA GLY A 3 -22.84 11.33 71.08
C GLY A 3 -22.36 12.11 69.84
N GLY A 4 -21.18 11.78 69.33
CA GLY A 4 -20.82 12.04 67.92
C GLY A 4 -21.64 11.13 66.99
N PRO A 5 -21.68 11.37 65.66
CA PRO A 5 -20.48 11.42 64.83
C PRO A 5 -20.46 12.54 63.77
N GLY A 6 -19.24 12.89 63.34
CA GLY A 6 -19.02 13.61 62.10
C GLY A 6 -19.15 12.66 60.91
N ASP A 7 -20.06 12.99 60.00
CA ASP A 7 -20.10 12.39 58.67
C ASP A 7 -19.17 13.19 57.76
N ALA A 8 -18.04 12.59 57.39
CA ALA A 8 -17.15 13.10 56.35
C ALA A 8 -17.55 12.48 55.00
N PRO A 9 -18.04 13.29 54.02
CA PRO A 9 -18.32 12.81 52.67
C PRO A 9 -17.00 12.71 51.87
N GLY A 10 -16.22 11.64 52.06
CA GLY A 10 -14.88 11.51 51.47
C GLY A 10 -14.65 10.36 50.48
N GLY A 11 -15.46 9.30 50.53
CA GLY A 11 -15.21 8.06 49.78
C GLY A 11 -15.56 8.15 48.28
N ASP A 12 -16.76 8.64 47.97
CA ASP A 12 -17.31 8.64 46.61
C ASP A 12 -16.61 9.64 45.67
N HIS A 13 -16.04 10.71 46.23
CA HIS A 13 -15.26 11.68 45.47
C HIS A 13 -13.92 11.13 44.95
N SER A 14 -13.35 10.11 45.59
CA SER A 14 -12.04 9.55 45.20
C SER A 14 -12.14 8.60 43.99
N LEU A 15 -13.15 7.74 43.96
CA LEU A 15 -13.43 6.81 42.85
C LEU A 15 -13.86 7.55 41.59
N ALA A 16 -14.73 8.56 41.74
CA ALA A 16 -15.12 9.45 40.64
C ALA A 16 -13.90 10.17 40.05
N ARG A 17 -12.94 10.58 40.89
CA ARG A 17 -11.69 11.22 40.46
C ARG A 17 -10.77 10.26 39.71
N LEU A 18 -10.59 9.03 40.19
CA LEU A 18 -9.76 8.01 39.53
C LEU A 18 -10.31 7.61 38.14
N ILE A 19 -11.64 7.48 38.02
CA ILE A 19 -12.30 7.19 36.74
C ILE A 19 -12.13 8.37 35.78
N GLY A 20 -12.24 9.61 36.28
CA GLY A 20 -11.93 10.81 35.50
C GLY A 20 -10.49 10.84 34.99
N GLU A 21 -9.52 10.58 35.87
CA GLU A 21 -8.09 10.55 35.52
C GLU A 21 -7.75 9.44 34.51
N ALA A 22 -8.32 8.24 34.67
CA ALA A 22 -8.14 7.13 33.74
C ALA A 22 -8.77 7.38 32.36
N SER A 23 -9.98 7.94 32.33
CA SER A 23 -10.65 8.36 31.09
C SER A 23 -9.83 9.41 30.35
N GLU A 24 -9.24 10.35 31.09
CA GLU A 24 -8.42 11.40 30.50
C GLU A 24 -7.05 10.88 30.00
N GLN A 25 -6.45 9.92 30.70
CA GLN A 25 -5.25 9.22 30.22
C GLN A 25 -5.54 8.40 28.96
N LEU A 26 -6.66 7.68 28.89
CA LEU A 26 -7.06 6.95 27.69
C LEU A 26 -7.32 7.90 26.52
N SER A 27 -8.00 9.02 26.76
CA SER A 27 -8.23 10.06 25.75
C SER A 27 -6.92 10.66 25.22
N ARG A 28 -5.94 10.88 26.11
CA ARG A 28 -4.58 11.29 25.73
C ARG A 28 -3.89 10.23 24.87
N LEU A 29 -3.90 8.97 25.30
CA LEU A 29 -3.27 7.87 24.57
C LEU A 29 -3.84 7.71 23.15
N VAL A 30 -5.17 7.69 23.02
CA VAL A 30 -5.82 7.60 21.70
C VAL A 30 -5.40 8.76 20.80
N ARG A 31 -5.31 9.97 21.36
CA ARG A 31 -4.90 11.16 20.60
C ARG A 31 -3.45 11.09 20.16
N ASP A 32 -2.58 10.55 20.99
CA ASP A 32 -1.16 10.37 20.67
C ASP A 32 -0.96 9.27 19.63
N GLU A 33 -1.70 8.16 19.72
CA GLU A 33 -1.67 7.11 18.71
C GLU A 33 -2.19 7.61 17.35
N MET A 34 -3.24 8.45 17.35
CA MET A 34 -3.70 9.12 16.13
C MET A 34 -2.65 10.06 15.56
N ARG A 35 -1.93 10.81 16.40
CA ARG A 35 -0.84 11.71 15.97
C ARG A 35 0.32 10.90 15.39
N LEU A 36 0.70 9.80 16.02
CA LEU A 36 1.74 8.90 15.56
C LEU A 36 1.37 8.27 14.21
N ALA A 37 0.17 7.69 14.11
CA ALA A 37 -0.35 7.11 12.86
C ALA A 37 -0.39 8.16 11.74
N ALA A 38 -0.83 9.39 12.06
CA ALA A 38 -0.86 10.48 11.08
C ALA A 38 0.55 10.94 10.67
N ALA A 39 1.56 10.83 11.54
CA ALA A 39 2.96 11.11 11.20
C ALA A 39 3.55 10.00 10.32
N GLU A 40 3.30 8.73 10.66
CA GLU A 40 3.71 7.59 9.84
C GLU A 40 3.08 7.62 8.45
N LEU A 41 1.78 7.88 8.35
CA LEU A 41 1.07 7.99 7.07
C LEU A 41 1.64 9.12 6.20
N ARG A 42 1.99 10.27 6.80
CA ARG A 42 2.67 11.35 6.06
C ARG A 42 4.04 10.92 5.56
N GLN A 43 4.82 10.22 6.37
CA GLN A 43 6.15 9.76 5.99
C GLN A 43 6.08 8.68 4.89
N LYS A 44 5.21 7.69 5.05
CA LYS A 44 4.92 6.65 4.05
C LYS A 44 4.38 7.29 2.76
N GLY A 45 3.44 8.23 2.87
CA GLY A 45 2.88 8.98 1.76
C GLY A 45 3.90 9.82 1.01
N LYS A 46 4.82 10.51 1.70
CA LYS A 46 5.91 11.26 1.06
C LYS A 46 6.86 10.34 0.30
N ARG A 47 7.29 9.24 0.91
CA ARG A 47 8.17 8.26 0.24
C ARG A 47 7.50 7.63 -0.98
N ALA A 48 6.25 7.19 -0.84
CA ALA A 48 5.46 6.65 -1.94
C ALA A 48 5.25 7.68 -3.04
N GLY A 49 4.91 8.93 -2.69
CA GLY A 49 4.69 10.02 -3.63
C GLY A 49 5.96 10.40 -4.42
N THR A 50 7.11 10.52 -3.75
CA THR A 50 8.39 10.76 -4.43
C THR A 50 8.75 9.60 -5.35
N GLY A 51 8.58 8.35 -4.90
CA GLY A 51 8.80 7.17 -5.75
C GLY A 51 7.90 7.17 -6.99
N ALA A 52 6.60 7.43 -6.81
CA ALA A 52 5.64 7.53 -7.91
C ALA A 52 6.00 8.66 -8.88
N ALA A 53 6.47 9.81 -8.39
CA ALA A 53 6.91 10.92 -9.22
C ALA A 53 8.14 10.56 -10.08
N PHE A 54 9.14 9.89 -9.50
CA PHE A 54 10.31 9.44 -10.26
C PHE A 54 9.95 8.37 -11.30
N VAL A 55 9.13 7.38 -10.94
CA VAL A 55 8.66 6.36 -11.89
C VAL A 55 7.83 7.00 -13.01
N GLY A 56 6.94 7.94 -12.66
CA GLY A 56 6.14 8.67 -13.64
C GLY A 56 7.01 9.52 -14.58
N GLY A 57 7.95 10.28 -14.02
CA GLY A 57 8.88 11.11 -14.79
C GLY A 57 9.80 10.29 -15.70
N ALA A 58 10.37 9.19 -15.18
CA ALA A 58 11.19 8.27 -15.97
C ALA A 58 10.37 7.59 -17.08
N SER A 59 9.12 7.23 -16.81
CA SER A 59 8.22 6.66 -17.82
C SER A 59 7.92 7.67 -18.94
N ALA A 60 7.68 8.93 -18.59
CA ALA A 60 7.45 10.00 -19.58
C ALA A 60 8.70 10.24 -20.44
N LEU A 61 9.87 10.38 -19.83
CA LEU A 61 11.14 10.52 -20.56
C LEU A 61 11.44 9.29 -21.43
N GLY A 62 11.16 8.09 -20.91
CA GLY A 62 11.29 6.84 -21.66
C GLY A 62 10.38 6.80 -22.89
N LEU A 63 9.14 7.30 -22.77
CA LEU A 63 8.21 7.39 -23.89
C LEU A 63 8.71 8.33 -24.99
N TYR A 64 9.13 9.54 -24.62
CA TYR A 64 9.66 10.51 -25.59
C TYR A 64 10.97 10.06 -26.22
N GLY A 65 11.91 9.55 -25.41
CA GLY A 65 13.18 9.01 -25.89
C GLY A 65 12.98 7.79 -26.79
N GLY A 66 12.10 6.87 -26.41
CA GLY A 66 11.71 5.72 -27.22
C GLY A 66 11.09 6.14 -28.55
N GLY A 67 10.18 7.12 -28.54
CA GLY A 67 9.60 7.69 -29.75
C GLY A 67 10.65 8.31 -30.68
N ALA A 68 11.62 9.04 -30.13
CA ALA A 68 12.73 9.61 -30.91
C ALA A 68 13.62 8.52 -31.53
N LEU A 69 13.90 7.42 -30.80
CA LEU A 69 14.65 6.28 -31.33
C LEU A 69 13.88 5.54 -32.43
N ILE A 70 12.57 5.35 -32.27
CA ILE A 70 11.71 4.78 -33.31
C ILE A 70 11.74 5.66 -34.56
N ALA A 71 11.57 6.98 -34.41
CA ALA A 71 11.64 7.91 -35.54
C ALA A 71 13.02 7.87 -36.22
N SER A 72 14.11 7.84 -35.45
CA SER A 72 15.46 7.70 -35.97
C SER A 72 15.65 6.41 -36.75
N ALA A 73 15.15 5.28 -36.24
CA ALA A 73 15.21 4.00 -36.93
C ALA A 73 14.41 3.99 -38.24
N ILE A 74 13.23 4.62 -38.26
CA ILE A 74 12.42 4.78 -39.48
C ILE A 74 13.20 5.59 -40.51
N LEU A 75 13.71 6.77 -40.13
CA LEU A 75 14.50 7.63 -41.01
C LEU A 75 15.74 6.92 -41.54
N ALA A 76 16.45 6.15 -40.71
CA ALA A 76 17.58 5.34 -41.15
C ALA A 76 17.17 4.28 -42.20
N LEU A 77 16.04 3.59 -42.00
CA LEU A 77 15.54 2.61 -42.97
C LEU A 77 15.05 3.26 -44.28
N THR A 78 14.64 4.54 -44.26
CA THR A 78 14.24 5.24 -45.49
C THR A 78 15.38 5.43 -46.50
N ILE A 79 16.64 5.23 -46.07
CA ILE A 79 17.80 5.24 -46.98
C ILE A 79 17.71 4.10 -48.00
N VAL A 80 17.05 2.99 -47.65
CA VAL A 80 16.94 1.78 -48.49
C VAL A 80 15.49 1.39 -48.83
N PHE A 81 14.50 1.80 -48.04
CA PHE A 81 13.09 1.47 -48.25
C PHE A 81 12.21 2.71 -48.43
N ALA A 82 11.03 2.54 -49.03
CA ALA A 82 10.02 3.60 -49.05
C ALA A 82 9.56 3.97 -47.63
N PRO A 83 9.22 5.24 -47.34
CA PRO A 83 8.91 5.70 -45.99
C PRO A 83 7.81 4.91 -45.28
N TRP A 84 6.76 4.53 -46.00
CA TRP A 84 5.64 3.75 -45.46
C TRP A 84 6.08 2.34 -45.05
N LEU A 85 6.96 1.70 -45.81
CA LEU A 85 7.44 0.34 -45.54
C LEU A 85 8.43 0.35 -44.37
N ALA A 86 9.32 1.34 -44.30
CA ALA A 86 10.21 1.55 -43.16
C ALA A 86 9.42 1.72 -41.86
N ALA A 87 8.37 2.54 -41.87
CA ALA A 87 7.49 2.75 -40.73
C ALA A 87 6.79 1.45 -40.28
N LEU A 88 6.29 0.64 -41.22
CA LEU A 88 5.66 -0.65 -40.91
C LEU A 88 6.64 -1.66 -40.30
N ILE A 89 7.86 -1.76 -40.83
CA ILE A 89 8.88 -2.70 -40.32
C ILE A 89 9.26 -2.33 -38.88
N VAL A 90 9.61 -1.06 -38.64
CA VAL A 90 9.99 -0.60 -37.30
C VAL A 90 8.81 -0.68 -36.34
N GLY A 91 7.61 -0.31 -36.80
CA GLY A 91 6.38 -0.41 -36.00
C GLY A 91 6.05 -1.84 -35.58
N ALA A 92 6.16 -2.81 -36.50
CA ALA A 92 5.97 -4.22 -36.19
C ALA A 92 6.99 -4.72 -35.16
N ALA A 93 8.27 -4.38 -35.33
CA ALA A 93 9.30 -4.73 -34.36
C ALA A 93 9.04 -4.13 -32.98
N ALA A 94 8.64 -2.85 -32.92
CA ALA A 94 8.30 -2.17 -31.67
C ALA A 94 7.09 -2.81 -30.97
N LEU A 95 6.07 -3.23 -31.72
CA LEU A 95 4.91 -3.95 -31.18
C LEU A 95 5.28 -5.30 -30.59
N VAL A 96 6.20 -6.05 -31.21
CA VAL A 96 6.70 -7.31 -30.65
C VAL A 96 7.41 -7.06 -29.32
N VAL A 97 8.29 -6.05 -29.26
CA VAL A 97 8.98 -5.68 -28.01
C VAL A 97 7.97 -5.25 -26.93
N ALA A 98 6.98 -4.43 -27.29
CA ALA A 98 5.93 -4.00 -26.38
C ALA A 98 5.09 -5.19 -25.85
N ALA A 99 4.75 -6.16 -26.70
CA ALA A 99 4.04 -7.36 -26.30
C ALA A 99 4.85 -8.19 -25.30
N ILE A 100 6.16 -8.38 -25.55
CA ILE A 100 7.05 -9.10 -24.63
C ILE A 100 7.14 -8.36 -23.29
N ALA A 101 7.36 -7.05 -23.31
CA ALA A 101 7.43 -6.23 -22.11
C ALA A 101 6.12 -6.30 -21.29
N ALA A 102 4.97 -6.24 -21.96
CA ALA A 102 3.66 -6.37 -21.32
C ALA A 102 3.47 -7.75 -20.66
N LEU A 103 3.90 -8.82 -21.32
CA LEU A 103 3.83 -10.18 -20.75
C LEU A 103 4.75 -10.34 -19.53
N ILE A 104 5.97 -9.79 -19.58
CA ILE A 104 6.89 -9.80 -18.43
C ILE A 104 6.32 -8.97 -17.28
N GLY A 105 5.83 -7.75 -17.57
CA GLY A 105 5.21 -6.88 -16.57
C GLY A 105 4.01 -7.55 -15.89
N LYS A 106 3.14 -8.21 -16.66
CA LYS A 106 2.02 -9.00 -16.13
C LYS A 106 2.52 -10.08 -15.17
N LYS A 107 3.54 -10.85 -15.56
CA LYS A 107 4.11 -11.91 -14.70
C LYS A 107 4.70 -11.34 -13.40
N LEU A 108 5.43 -10.23 -13.47
CA LEU A 108 6.03 -9.60 -12.30
C LEU A 108 4.98 -9.07 -11.32
N VAL A 109 3.93 -8.41 -11.83
CA VAL A 109 2.82 -7.91 -11.00
C VAL A 109 2.07 -9.08 -10.36
N SER A 110 1.77 -10.13 -11.12
CA SER A 110 1.11 -11.34 -10.60
C SER A 110 1.97 -12.09 -9.57
N ALA A 111 3.30 -12.00 -9.64
CA ALA A 111 4.19 -12.59 -8.65
C ALA A 111 4.33 -11.73 -7.37
N ALA A 112 4.27 -10.41 -7.50
CA ALA A 112 4.41 -9.47 -6.38
C ALA A 112 3.14 -9.34 -5.52
N VAL A 113 1.97 -9.66 -6.07
CA VAL A 113 0.69 -9.68 -5.36
C VAL A 113 0.18 -11.13 -5.35
N PRO A 114 0.64 -11.99 -4.41
CA PRO A 114 0.05 -13.31 -4.26
C PRO A 114 -1.45 -13.14 -3.97
N PRO A 115 -2.35 -13.77 -4.74
CA PRO A 115 -3.79 -13.57 -4.60
C PRO A 115 -4.35 -13.97 -3.23
N VAL A 116 -3.57 -14.67 -2.40
CA VAL A 116 -3.84 -14.89 -0.97
C VAL A 116 -2.49 -14.98 -0.22
N PRO A 117 -2.30 -14.29 0.92
CA PRO A 117 -1.14 -14.52 1.77
C PRO A 117 -1.16 -15.98 2.25
N GLU A 118 -0.13 -16.77 1.94
CA GLU A 118 -0.08 -18.20 2.30
C GLU A 118 -0.26 -18.43 3.81
N GLY A 119 0.25 -17.51 4.64
CA GLY A 119 0.06 -17.53 6.09
C GLY A 119 -1.39 -17.27 6.52
N ALA A 120 -2.13 -16.41 5.81
CA ALA A 120 -3.55 -16.16 6.09
C ALA A 120 -4.43 -17.34 5.64
N ALA A 121 -4.07 -18.00 4.53
CA ALA A 121 -4.74 -19.21 4.10
C ALA A 121 -4.48 -20.39 5.07
N ALA A 122 -3.27 -20.48 5.61
CA ALA A 122 -2.89 -21.49 6.60
C ALA A 122 -3.58 -21.28 7.96
N SER A 123 -3.66 -20.03 8.44
CA SER A 123 -4.35 -19.71 9.69
C SER A 123 -5.86 -19.98 9.61
N VAL A 124 -6.51 -19.60 8.50
CA VAL A 124 -7.94 -19.90 8.29
C VAL A 124 -8.20 -21.41 8.21
N LYS A 125 -7.29 -22.20 7.62
CA LYS A 125 -7.40 -23.67 7.63
C LYS A 125 -7.29 -24.24 9.04
N ALA A 126 -6.33 -23.77 9.84
CA ALA A 126 -6.15 -24.21 11.22
C ALA A 126 -7.38 -23.86 12.08
N ASP A 127 -7.96 -22.68 11.88
CA ASP A 127 -9.17 -22.24 12.58
C ASP A 127 -10.38 -23.13 12.22
N ILE A 128 -10.54 -23.51 10.95
CA ILE A 128 -11.61 -24.42 10.51
C ILE A 128 -11.43 -25.83 11.12
N GLU A 129 -10.19 -26.31 11.20
CA GLU A 129 -9.86 -27.62 11.75
C GLU A 129 -10.16 -27.69 13.26
N ALA A 130 -9.76 -26.65 14.01
CA ALA A 130 -10.07 -26.51 15.44
C ALA A 130 -11.58 -26.47 15.73
N VAL A 131 -12.36 -25.76 14.90
CA VAL A 131 -13.82 -25.71 15.01
C VAL A 131 -14.45 -27.08 14.74
N LYS A 132 -13.95 -27.81 13.73
CA LYS A 132 -14.46 -29.12 13.34
C LYS A 132 -14.18 -30.19 14.41
N GLU A 133 -13.03 -30.11 15.06
CA GLU A 133 -12.65 -30.99 16.16
C GLU A 133 -13.45 -30.71 17.44
N GLY A 134 -13.79 -29.43 17.69
CA GLY A 134 -14.67 -29.02 18.79
C GLY A 134 -16.13 -29.47 18.62
N LEU A 135 -16.61 -29.67 17.39
CA LEU A 135 -17.95 -30.15 17.07
C LEU A 135 -18.09 -31.69 17.14
N ASN A 136 -16.97 -32.42 17.16
CA ASN A 136 -16.94 -33.88 17.16
C ASN A 136 -16.65 -34.48 18.55
N ARG A 137 -16.71 -33.65 19.61
CA ARG A 137 -16.69 -34.02 21.02
C ARG A 137 -18.08 -33.82 21.62
#